data_AF-A0A951Z4B3-F1
#
_entry.id   AF-A0A951Z4B3-F1
#
_cell.length_a   1.000
_cell.length_b   1.000
_cell.length_c   1.000
_cell.angle_alpha   90.00
_cell.angle_beta   90.00
_cell.angle_gamma   90.00
#
_symmetry.space_group_name_H-M   'P 1'
#
loop_
_entity.id
_entity.type
_entity.pdbx_description
1 polymer ?
#
loop_
_entity_poly.entity_id
_entity_poly.type
_entity_poly.pdbx_seq_one_letter_code
_entity_poly.pdbx_strand_id
1 'polypeptide(L)'
;MLDLTRREFISGCSAAIAALSGSRLLHLSWNTDSTAEPILVVVFLRGGMDGLHLLGPVDDADYVAARPAALRVGESGEFAGLPIGNGYAGRDFRLHKAAAPIKELYDAKRLAFVHAAGLVHGTRSHFEAMDYVERGVVGGTGRTAASGWMTRLAETVPGIGSMGLVSASDRAPDSMLGAANAMAMANPEAFSVPVGPQVANYLRSVYKGSSEVHRAGTRTLDAIEAIHRELKTPEGAWKPYVPERGAIYPDG
;
A
#
# COMPACT_ATOMS: atom_id res chain seq x y z
N MET A 1 37.09 -9.22 -25.55
CA MET A 1 35.93 -10.10 -25.31
C MET A 1 36.18 -10.75 -23.96
N LEU A 2 35.30 -10.54 -22.97
CA LEU A 2 35.52 -11.11 -21.62
C LEU A 2 35.25 -12.62 -21.68
N ASP A 3 36.28 -13.44 -21.49
CA ASP A 3 36.15 -14.90 -21.38
C ASP A 3 35.56 -15.26 -20.01
N LEU A 4 34.23 -15.17 -19.91
CA LEU A 4 33.47 -15.55 -18.72
C LEU A 4 33.18 -17.04 -18.73
N THR A 5 33.66 -17.76 -17.72
CA THR A 5 33.29 -19.17 -17.54
C THR A 5 31.83 -19.29 -17.11
N ARG A 6 31.17 -20.42 -17.41
CA ARG A 6 29.79 -20.70 -16.97
C ARG A 6 29.60 -20.55 -15.44
N ARG A 7 30.64 -20.89 -14.66
CA ARG A 7 30.64 -20.75 -13.20
C ARG A 7 30.67 -19.29 -12.78
N GLU A 8 31.49 -18.46 -13.42
CA GLU A 8 31.55 -17.02 -13.15
C GLU A 8 30.29 -16.31 -13.62
N PHE A 9 29.69 -16.74 -14.73
CA PHE A 9 28.40 -16.23 -15.19
C PHE A 9 27.27 -16.58 -14.21
N ILE A 10 27.15 -17.84 -13.78
CA ILE A 10 26.14 -18.24 -12.81
C ILE A 10 26.38 -17.57 -11.46
N SER A 11 27.63 -17.52 -10.99
CA SER A 11 27.99 -16.83 -9.75
C SER A 11 27.71 -15.32 -9.84
N GLY A 12 27.97 -14.71 -11.00
CA GLY A 12 27.68 -13.31 -11.31
C GLY A 12 26.17 -13.00 -11.38
N CYS A 13 25.38 -13.89 -11.98
CA CYS A 13 23.92 -13.77 -12.02
C CYS A 13 23.31 -13.97 -10.62
N SER A 14 23.78 -14.94 -9.85
CA SER A 14 23.35 -15.14 -8.45
C SER A 14 23.75 -13.96 -7.56
N ALA A 15 24.95 -13.41 -7.77
CA ALA A 15 25.42 -12.19 -7.12
C ALA A 15 24.57 -10.97 -7.51
N ALA A 16 24.17 -10.84 -8.78
CA ALA A 16 23.31 -9.75 -9.24
C ALA A 16 21.89 -9.87 -8.65
N ILE A 17 21.31 -11.08 -8.61
CA ILE A 17 20.01 -11.34 -7.98
C ILE A 17 20.07 -11.08 -6.46
N ALA A 18 21.16 -11.51 -5.80
CA ALA A 18 21.37 -11.26 -4.38
C ALA A 18 21.70 -9.79 -4.08
N ALA A 19 22.38 -9.07 -4.98
CA ALA A 19 22.61 -7.64 -4.86
C ALA A 19 21.34 -6.84 -5.11
N LEU A 20 20.47 -7.27 -6.03
CA LEU A 20 19.16 -6.64 -6.31
C LEU A 20 18.10 -6.97 -5.25
N SER A 21 18.17 -8.15 -4.63
CA SER A 21 17.30 -8.53 -3.50
C SER A 21 17.85 -7.97 -2.19
N GLY A 22 19.17 -7.90 -2.08
CA GLY A 22 19.88 -7.44 -0.90
C GLY A 22 19.99 -5.94 -0.79
N SER A 23 20.08 -5.22 -1.91
CA SER A 23 19.92 -3.75 -1.96
C SER A 23 18.60 -3.30 -1.36
N ARG A 24 17.55 -4.11 -1.48
CA ARG A 24 16.23 -3.87 -0.86
C ARG A 24 16.23 -4.08 0.65
N LEU A 25 17.12 -4.92 1.17
CA LEU A 25 17.33 -5.15 2.60
C LEU A 25 18.36 -4.19 3.23
N LEU A 26 19.08 -3.39 2.41
CA LEU A 26 20.03 -2.37 2.88
C LEU A 26 19.39 -1.23 3.69
N HIS A 27 18.06 -1.13 3.65
CA HIS A 27 17.29 -0.10 4.36
C HIS A 27 16.53 -0.66 5.56
N LEU A 28 16.96 -1.78 6.15
CA LEU A 28 16.44 -2.24 7.44
C LEU A 28 16.90 -1.32 8.57
N SER A 29 16.13 -0.26 8.77
CA SER A 29 16.08 0.49 10.01
C SER A 29 15.08 -0.19 10.93
N TRP A 30 15.55 -0.72 12.07
CA TRP A 30 14.67 -1.10 13.17
C TRP A 30 14.67 0.08 14.14
N ASN A 31 13.66 0.94 14.04
CA ASN A 31 13.53 2.05 14.97
C ASN A 31 13.06 1.47 16.31
N THR A 32 14.00 1.20 17.22
CA THR A 32 13.74 0.67 18.57
C THR A 32 13.16 1.73 19.50
N ASP A 33 13.28 3.01 19.13
CA ASP A 33 12.57 4.14 19.75
C ASP A 33 11.25 4.38 19.00
N SER A 34 10.38 3.36 18.91
CA SER A 34 9.08 3.52 18.28
C SER A 34 8.11 4.22 19.23
N THR A 35 8.20 5.55 19.32
CA THR A 35 6.94 6.31 19.41
C THR A 35 6.18 5.94 18.16
N ALA A 36 5.20 5.04 18.27
CA ALA A 36 4.51 4.44 17.12
C ALA A 36 4.12 5.52 16.10
N GLU A 37 4.89 5.59 15.02
CA GLU A 37 4.63 6.56 13.96
C GLU A 37 3.29 6.20 13.30
N PRO A 38 2.48 7.20 12.92
CA PRO A 38 1.17 6.94 12.33
C PRO A 38 1.31 6.16 11.02
N ILE A 39 0.65 5.00 10.95
CA ILE A 39 0.57 4.20 9.73
C ILE A 39 -0.49 4.79 8.81
N LEU A 40 -0.12 5.08 7.56
CA LEU A 40 -1.08 5.45 6.52
C LEU A 40 -1.64 4.17 5.88
N VAL A 41 -2.96 3.97 6.01
CA VAL A 41 -3.68 2.90 5.31
C VAL A 41 -4.45 3.50 4.14
N VAL A 42 -4.17 3.01 2.93
CA VAL A 42 -4.86 3.43 1.71
C VAL A 42 -5.75 2.29 1.22
N VAL A 43 -7.06 2.52 1.21
CA VAL A 43 -8.05 1.58 0.64
C VAL A 43 -8.50 2.11 -0.71
N PHE A 44 -8.05 1.46 -1.78
CA PHE A 44 -8.46 1.83 -3.14
C PHE A 44 -9.60 0.94 -3.63
N LEU A 45 -10.79 1.53 -3.78
CA LEU A 45 -11.99 0.85 -4.26
C LEU A 45 -11.96 0.63 -5.78
N ARG A 46 -11.20 -0.38 -6.21
CA ARG A 46 -11.10 -0.78 -7.62
C ARG A 46 -12.47 -1.18 -8.17
N GLY A 47 -12.68 -0.93 -9.47
CA GLY A 47 -13.96 -1.16 -10.14
C GLY A 47 -14.87 0.06 -10.20
N GLY A 48 -14.51 1.14 -9.49
CA GLY A 48 -15.24 2.41 -9.52
C GLY A 48 -16.34 2.47 -8.46
N MET A 49 -16.12 3.28 -7.43
CA MET A 49 -17.17 3.66 -6.49
C MET A 49 -17.84 4.93 -6.98
N ASP A 50 -19.17 4.91 -7.09
CA ASP A 50 -19.94 6.11 -7.44
C ASP A 50 -20.04 7.03 -6.22
N GLY A 51 -19.14 8.00 -6.13
CA GLY A 51 -19.08 8.95 -5.02
C GLY A 51 -20.36 9.76 -4.85
N LEU A 52 -21.09 10.03 -5.93
CA LEU A 52 -22.36 10.76 -5.90
C LEU A 52 -23.57 9.87 -5.54
N HIS A 53 -23.41 8.55 -5.62
CA HIS A 53 -24.36 7.61 -5.03
C HIS A 53 -24.05 7.33 -3.55
N LEU A 54 -22.80 7.46 -3.13
CA LEU A 54 -22.39 7.37 -1.72
C LEU A 54 -22.77 8.63 -0.94
N LEU A 55 -22.46 9.83 -1.47
CA LEU A 55 -22.67 11.12 -0.83
C LEU A 55 -23.13 12.15 -1.88
N GLY A 56 -24.44 12.35 -1.99
CA GLY A 56 -25.07 13.13 -3.05
C GLY A 56 -25.64 14.47 -2.56
N PRO A 57 -25.58 15.56 -3.36
CA PRO A 57 -26.23 16.83 -3.07
C PRO A 57 -27.72 16.77 -3.45
N VAL A 58 -28.59 16.46 -2.49
CA VAL A 58 -30.00 16.11 -2.79
C VAL A 58 -30.85 17.29 -3.23
N ASP A 59 -30.39 18.52 -2.96
CA ASP A 59 -31.01 19.80 -3.32
C ASP A 59 -30.46 20.39 -4.64
N ASP A 60 -29.53 19.71 -5.29
CA ASP A 60 -28.96 20.15 -6.56
C ASP A 60 -29.82 19.67 -7.74
N ALA A 61 -30.42 20.62 -8.46
CA ALA A 61 -31.31 20.33 -9.58
C ALA A 61 -30.62 19.56 -10.73
N ASP A 62 -29.34 19.82 -10.99
CA ASP A 62 -28.58 19.13 -12.03
C ASP A 62 -28.30 17.68 -11.63
N TYR A 63 -27.95 17.44 -10.36
CA TYR A 63 -27.80 16.09 -9.81
C TYR A 63 -29.12 15.30 -9.90
N VAL A 64 -30.23 15.93 -9.52
CA VAL A 64 -31.57 15.33 -9.56
C VAL A 64 -32.00 15.00 -11.00
N ALA A 65 -31.75 15.91 -11.95
CA ALA A 65 -32.13 15.72 -13.35
C ALA A 65 -31.24 14.71 -14.09
N ALA A 66 -29.94 14.66 -13.77
CA ALA A 66 -28.98 13.81 -14.46
C ALA A 66 -29.06 12.32 -14.05
N ARG A 67 -29.78 11.97 -12.98
CA ARG A 67 -29.74 10.63 -12.38
C ARG A 67 -31.13 10.04 -12.15
N PRO A 68 -31.35 8.75 -12.52
CA PRO A 68 -32.57 8.04 -12.15
C PRO A 68 -32.79 8.02 -10.64
N ALA A 69 -34.06 8.04 -10.20
CA ALA A 69 -34.41 8.05 -8.78
C ALA A 69 -33.78 6.89 -7.99
N ALA A 70 -33.70 5.70 -8.59
CA ALA A 70 -33.08 4.51 -7.98
C ALA A 70 -31.54 4.58 -7.88
N LEU A 71 -30.90 5.51 -8.61
CA LEU A 71 -29.44 5.66 -8.67
C LEU A 71 -28.95 6.96 -8.03
N ARG A 72 -29.80 7.67 -7.28
CA ARG A 72 -29.43 8.88 -6.54
C ARG A 72 -29.84 8.79 -5.09
N VAL A 73 -29.11 9.49 -4.23
CA VAL A 73 -29.51 9.74 -2.85
C VAL A 73 -30.67 10.74 -2.88
N GLY A 74 -31.74 10.43 -2.16
CA GLY A 74 -32.94 11.25 -2.07
C GLY A 74 -32.99 12.10 -0.80
N GLU A 75 -33.74 13.18 -0.84
CA GLU A 75 -34.09 13.97 0.34
C GLU A 75 -35.12 13.23 1.22
N SER A 76 -36.00 12.43 0.61
CA SER A 76 -37.09 11.72 1.27
C SER A 76 -37.46 10.43 0.53
N GLY A 77 -38.36 9.64 1.11
CA GLY A 77 -38.86 8.39 0.52
C GLY A 77 -37.90 7.20 0.68
N GLU A 78 -38.03 6.22 -0.21
CA GLU A 78 -37.31 4.93 -0.13
C GLU A 78 -35.78 5.07 -0.21
N PHE A 79 -35.31 6.06 -0.99
CA PHE A 79 -33.90 6.35 -1.21
C PHE A 79 -33.40 7.53 -0.37
N ALA A 80 -34.13 7.91 0.69
CA ALA A 80 -33.73 8.98 1.58
C ALA A 80 -32.33 8.74 2.15
N GLY A 81 -31.43 9.70 1.93
CA GLY A 81 -30.09 9.69 2.51
C GLY A 81 -30.06 10.18 3.94
N LEU A 82 -28.99 9.84 4.64
CA LEU A 82 -28.68 10.31 5.98
C LEU A 82 -28.06 11.71 5.88
N PRO A 83 -28.63 12.75 6.50
CA PRO A 83 -28.06 14.09 6.46
C PRO A 83 -26.72 14.13 7.19
N ILE A 84 -25.72 14.78 6.58
CA ILE A 84 -24.41 15.01 7.21
C ILE A 84 -24.26 16.42 7.81
N GLY A 85 -25.28 17.27 7.66
CA GLY A 85 -25.38 18.59 8.29
C GLY A 85 -24.50 19.68 7.68
N ASN A 86 -23.33 19.32 7.13
CA ASN A 86 -22.36 20.25 6.57
C ASN A 86 -21.97 19.79 5.15
N GLY A 87 -22.75 20.20 4.14
CA GLY A 87 -22.41 19.92 2.75
C GLY A 87 -21.36 20.88 2.17
N TYR A 88 -20.88 20.56 0.97
CA TYR A 88 -19.98 21.43 0.22
C TYR A 88 -20.78 22.53 -0.50
N ALA A 89 -20.21 23.75 -0.55
CA ALA A 89 -20.79 24.91 -1.26
C ALA A 89 -22.25 25.26 -0.88
N GLY A 90 -22.67 25.00 0.36
CA GLY A 90 -24.02 25.32 0.85
C GLY A 90 -25.13 24.38 0.37
N ARG A 91 -24.77 23.23 -0.22
CA ARG A 91 -25.72 22.19 -0.65
C ARG A 91 -26.05 21.20 0.48
N ASP A 92 -27.23 20.60 0.42
CA ASP A 92 -27.62 19.50 1.32
C ASP A 92 -27.04 18.19 0.81
N PHE A 93 -25.84 17.85 1.29
CA PHE A 93 -25.26 16.54 1.03
C PHE A 93 -25.82 15.51 2.01
N ARG A 94 -26.21 14.36 1.45
CA ARG A 94 -26.69 13.21 2.24
C ARG A 94 -25.97 11.94 1.86
N LEU A 95 -25.64 11.17 2.88
CA LEU A 95 -24.95 9.90 2.76
C LEU A 95 -25.96 8.79 2.44
N HIS A 96 -25.58 7.83 1.61
CA HIS A 96 -26.41 6.67 1.31
C HIS A 96 -26.79 5.90 2.60
N LYS A 97 -28.03 5.41 2.71
CA LYS A 97 -28.54 4.74 3.92
C LYS A 97 -27.67 3.55 4.38
N ALA A 98 -27.14 2.78 3.43
CA ALA A 98 -26.26 1.63 3.72
C ALA A 98 -24.88 2.04 4.28
N ALA A 99 -24.51 3.31 4.19
CA ALA A 99 -23.27 3.86 4.72
C ALA A 99 -23.44 4.41 6.16
N ALA A 100 -24.51 4.05 6.87
CA ALA A 100 -24.72 4.39 8.27
C ALA A 100 -23.47 4.12 9.16
N PRO A 101 -22.74 2.99 9.05
CA PRO A 101 -21.57 2.74 9.88
C PRO A 101 -20.43 3.75 9.68
N ILE A 102 -20.21 4.26 8.46
CA ILE A 102 -19.18 5.28 8.23
C ILE A 102 -19.65 6.67 8.62
N LYS A 103 -20.98 6.92 8.71
CA LYS A 103 -21.53 8.17 9.24
C LYS A 103 -21.14 8.35 10.71
N GLU A 104 -21.09 7.27 11.49
CA GLU A 104 -20.65 7.34 12.90
C GLU A 104 -19.23 7.92 13.01
N LEU A 105 -18.33 7.56 12.09
CA LEU A 105 -16.99 8.12 12.02
C LEU A 105 -17.01 9.61 11.64
N TYR A 106 -17.89 10.01 10.73
CA TYR A 106 -18.04 11.41 10.33
C TYR A 106 -18.57 12.27 11.49
N ASP A 107 -19.62 11.82 12.16
CA ASP A 107 -20.21 12.50 13.31
C ASP A 107 -19.21 12.62 14.47
N ALA A 108 -18.36 11.59 14.65
CA ALA A 108 -17.26 11.59 15.60
C ALA A 108 -16.04 12.44 15.17
N LYS A 109 -16.10 13.13 14.03
CA LYS A 109 -15.00 13.92 13.44
C LYS A 109 -13.72 13.11 13.16
N ARG A 110 -13.89 11.82 12.85
CA ARG A 110 -12.83 10.86 12.49
C ARG A 110 -12.83 10.50 11.01
N LEU A 111 -13.74 11.07 10.23
CA LEU A 111 -13.84 10.92 8.78
C LEU A 111 -14.10 12.29 8.15
N ALA A 112 -13.47 12.56 7.02
CA ALA A 112 -13.74 13.71 6.19
C ALA A 112 -14.01 13.27 4.74
N PHE A 113 -14.98 13.90 4.10
CA PHE A 113 -15.25 13.74 2.68
C PHE A 113 -14.62 14.91 1.93
N VAL A 114 -13.83 14.61 0.88
CA VAL A 114 -13.23 15.61 0.01
C VAL A 114 -13.93 15.55 -1.34
N HIS A 115 -14.78 16.54 -1.62
CA HIS A 115 -15.47 16.66 -2.90
C HIS A 115 -14.56 17.26 -3.97
N ALA A 116 -14.91 17.04 -5.24
CA ALA A 116 -14.18 17.54 -6.39
C ALA A 116 -12.68 17.17 -6.40
N ALA A 117 -12.30 16.08 -5.71
CA ALA A 117 -10.97 15.48 -5.76
C ALA A 117 -10.98 14.34 -6.78
N GLY A 118 -10.26 14.51 -7.89
CA GLY A 118 -10.23 13.52 -8.96
C GLY A 118 -9.35 13.95 -10.12
N LEU A 119 -9.56 13.30 -11.27
CA LEU A 119 -8.82 13.60 -12.50
C LEU A 119 -9.28 14.93 -13.10
N VAL A 120 -8.32 15.79 -13.45
CA VAL A 120 -8.59 17.08 -14.13
C VAL A 120 -9.19 16.85 -15.52
N HIS A 121 -8.76 15.79 -16.21
CA HIS A 121 -9.29 15.36 -17.49
C HIS A 121 -9.90 13.98 -17.34
N GLY A 122 -11.23 13.90 -17.47
CA GLY A 122 -11.95 12.64 -17.39
C GLY A 122 -11.59 11.71 -18.53
N THR A 123 -11.52 10.41 -18.25
CA THR A 123 -11.45 9.33 -19.24
C THR A 123 -12.67 8.43 -19.08
N ARG A 124 -13.10 7.81 -20.18
CA ARG A 124 -14.16 6.78 -20.16
C ARG A 124 -13.63 5.37 -19.88
N SER A 125 -12.30 5.22 -19.74
CA SER A 125 -11.68 3.95 -19.39
C SER A 125 -11.40 3.86 -17.89
N HIS A 126 -12.03 2.89 -17.22
CA HIS A 126 -11.78 2.60 -15.82
C HIS A 126 -10.30 2.24 -15.56
N PHE A 127 -9.70 1.44 -16.44
CA PHE A 127 -8.29 1.06 -16.31
C PHE A 127 -7.36 2.26 -16.38
N GLU A 128 -7.65 3.18 -17.31
CA GLU A 128 -6.85 4.39 -17.44
C GLU A 128 -7.06 5.35 -16.26
N ALA A 129 -8.29 5.50 -15.78
CA ALA A 129 -8.56 6.32 -14.61
C ALA A 129 -7.84 5.78 -13.36
N MET A 130 -7.88 4.46 -13.16
CA MET A 130 -7.16 3.80 -12.06
C MET A 130 -5.65 4.02 -12.18
N ASP A 131 -5.07 3.87 -13.37
CA ASP A 131 -3.64 4.09 -13.63
C ASP A 131 -3.22 5.53 -13.26
N TYR A 132 -4.00 6.55 -13.65
CA TYR A 132 -3.70 7.94 -13.30
C TYR A 132 -3.77 8.21 -11.79
N VAL A 133 -4.79 7.68 -11.10
CA VAL A 133 -4.96 7.85 -9.65
C VAL A 133 -3.86 7.13 -8.88
N GLU A 134 -3.56 5.88 -9.25
CA GLU A 134 -2.51 5.08 -8.64
C GLU A 134 -1.12 5.69 -8.87
N ARG A 135 -0.84 6.24 -10.05
CA ARG A 135 0.45 6.93 -10.26
C ARG A 135 0.48 8.35 -9.69
N GLY A 136 -0.69 8.95 -9.45
CA GLY A 136 -0.83 10.35 -9.04
C GLY A 136 -0.29 11.31 -10.09
N VAL A 137 -0.66 11.12 -11.36
CA VAL A 137 -0.19 11.93 -12.49
C VAL A 137 -1.34 12.51 -13.29
N VAL A 138 -1.14 13.71 -13.86
CA VAL A 138 -2.17 14.46 -14.58
C VAL A 138 -1.84 14.49 -16.07
N GLY A 139 -2.82 14.11 -16.91
CA GLY A 139 -2.74 14.22 -18.37
C GLY A 139 -1.89 13.13 -19.04
N GLY A 140 -2.11 12.94 -20.35
CA GLY A 140 -1.48 11.85 -21.12
C GLY A 140 0.05 11.88 -21.16
N THR A 141 0.70 13.00 -20.83
CA THR A 141 2.15 13.13 -20.70
C THR A 141 2.69 12.61 -19.37
N GLY A 142 1.85 12.48 -18.33
CA GLY A 142 2.22 11.94 -17.02
C GLY A 142 2.33 10.41 -16.98
N ARG A 143 1.88 9.72 -18.04
CA ARG A 143 1.94 8.25 -18.16
C ARG A 143 3.37 7.70 -18.21
N THR A 144 4.35 8.58 -18.47
CA THR A 144 5.78 8.28 -18.47
C THR A 144 6.42 8.40 -17.08
N ALA A 145 5.69 8.83 -16.05
CA ALA A 145 6.19 8.79 -14.69
C ALA A 145 6.55 7.34 -14.34
N ALA A 146 7.82 7.13 -14.05
CA ALA A 146 8.39 5.80 -13.80
C ALA A 146 8.01 5.23 -12.41
N SER A 147 7.29 6.00 -11.58
CA SER A 147 6.95 5.62 -10.21
C SER A 147 5.53 5.98 -9.81
N GLY A 148 5.00 5.23 -8.84
CA GLY A 148 3.71 5.48 -8.20
C GLY A 148 3.77 6.59 -7.16
N TRP A 149 2.61 7.12 -6.74
CA TRP A 149 2.60 8.23 -5.77
C TRP A 149 3.04 7.80 -4.38
N MET A 150 2.75 6.55 -3.95
CA MET A 150 3.20 6.04 -2.64
C MET A 150 4.71 5.80 -2.63
N THR A 151 5.30 5.41 -3.77
CA THR A 151 6.76 5.37 -3.93
C THR A 151 7.38 6.74 -3.66
N ARG A 152 6.85 7.79 -4.31
CA ARG A 152 7.36 9.16 -4.11
C ARG A 152 7.11 9.67 -2.69
N LEU A 153 5.99 9.30 -2.07
CA LEU A 153 5.73 9.61 -0.66
C LEU A 153 6.76 8.93 0.25
N ALA A 154 7.04 7.64 0.03
CA ALA A 154 8.00 6.91 0.84
C ALA A 154 9.40 7.53 0.79
N GLU A 155 9.80 8.08 -0.36
CA GLU A 155 11.08 8.77 -0.52
C GLU A 155 11.18 10.08 0.30
N THR A 156 10.06 10.66 0.73
CA THR A 156 10.05 11.87 1.56
C THR A 156 9.93 11.60 3.06
N VAL A 157 9.67 10.36 3.46
CA VAL A 157 9.52 9.95 4.87
C VAL A 157 10.88 9.49 5.40
N PRO A 158 11.52 10.24 6.33
CA PRO A 158 12.77 9.81 6.95
C PRO A 158 12.59 8.51 7.73
N GLY A 159 13.58 7.63 7.72
CA GLY A 159 13.56 6.43 8.55
C GLY A 159 12.63 5.32 8.06
N ILE A 160 12.03 5.46 6.87
CA ILE A 160 11.20 4.41 6.29
C ILE A 160 12.04 3.12 6.13
N GLY A 161 11.59 2.04 6.77
CA GLY A 161 12.30 0.77 6.76
C GLY A 161 12.30 0.09 5.37
N SER A 162 12.98 -1.05 5.29
CA SER A 162 13.04 -1.88 4.08
C SER A 162 11.70 -2.48 3.67
N MET A 163 10.73 -2.48 4.59
CA MET A 163 9.34 -2.87 4.40
C MET A 163 8.43 -1.67 4.64
N GLY A 164 8.83 -0.50 4.12
CA GLY A 164 8.14 0.77 4.29
C GLY A 164 6.78 0.84 3.61
N LEU A 165 6.57 0.04 2.56
CA LEU A 165 5.31 -0.03 1.83
C LEU A 165 4.85 -1.49 1.79
N VAL A 166 3.65 -1.75 2.31
CA VAL A 166 3.06 -3.09 2.31
C VAL A 166 1.68 -3.03 1.67
N SER A 167 1.43 -3.92 0.71
CA SER A 167 0.13 -4.09 0.08
C SER A 167 -0.48 -5.43 0.49
N ALA A 168 -1.75 -5.41 0.90
CA ALA A 168 -2.55 -6.60 1.17
C ALA A 168 -3.07 -7.23 -0.14
N SER A 169 -2.17 -7.64 -1.02
CA SER A 169 -2.48 -8.21 -2.35
C SER A 169 -1.35 -9.10 -2.87
N ASP A 170 -1.65 -9.93 -3.87
CA ASP A 170 -0.65 -10.82 -4.51
C ASP A 170 0.42 -10.06 -5.31
N ARG A 171 0.08 -8.86 -5.77
CA ARG A 171 0.96 -7.99 -6.55
C ARG A 171 0.89 -6.58 -6.01
N ALA A 172 2.04 -5.90 -6.03
CA ALA A 172 2.11 -4.51 -5.62
C ALA A 172 1.26 -3.66 -6.59
N PRO A 173 0.46 -2.71 -6.06
CA PRO A 173 -0.33 -1.80 -6.88
C PRO A 173 0.57 -0.78 -7.60
N ASP A 174 0.03 -0.14 -8.65
CA ASP A 174 0.77 0.86 -9.42
C ASP A 174 1.16 2.09 -8.58
N SER A 175 0.46 2.35 -7.47
CA SER A 175 0.88 3.35 -6.46
C SER A 175 2.23 3.06 -5.81
N MET A 176 2.68 1.81 -5.80
CA MET A 176 3.99 1.39 -5.32
C MET A 176 4.98 1.11 -6.47
N LEU A 177 4.64 1.48 -7.71
CA LEU A 177 5.52 1.26 -8.85
C LEU A 177 6.87 1.96 -8.62
N GLY A 178 7.97 1.24 -8.86
CA GLY A 178 9.33 1.76 -8.68
C GLY A 178 9.85 1.76 -7.24
N ALA A 179 9.05 1.38 -6.24
CA ALA A 179 9.51 1.32 -4.85
C ALA A 179 10.47 0.14 -4.62
N ALA A 180 11.66 0.44 -4.11
CA ALA A 180 12.65 -0.57 -3.74
C ALA A 180 12.28 -1.33 -2.45
N ASN A 181 11.50 -0.70 -1.57
CA ASN A 181 11.09 -1.18 -0.25
C ASN A 181 9.60 -1.55 -0.16
N ALA A 182 8.97 -1.86 -1.31
CA ALA A 182 7.58 -2.32 -1.35
C ALA A 182 7.46 -3.83 -1.31
N MET A 183 6.48 -4.31 -0.55
CA MET A 183 6.12 -5.72 -0.43
C MET A 183 4.64 -5.94 -0.73
N ALA A 184 4.36 -6.93 -1.57
CA ALA A 184 3.02 -7.44 -1.78
C ALA A 184 2.85 -8.70 -0.93
N MET A 185 1.86 -8.69 -0.04
CA MET A 185 1.61 -9.72 0.95
C MET A 185 0.10 -9.93 1.08
N ALA A 186 -0.45 -10.87 0.31
CA ALA A 186 -1.88 -11.19 0.37
C ALA A 186 -2.28 -11.86 1.69
N ASN A 187 -1.40 -12.69 2.25
CA ASN A 187 -1.59 -13.33 3.54
C ASN A 187 -0.35 -13.12 4.42
N PRO A 188 -0.47 -12.40 5.55
CA PRO A 188 0.64 -12.22 6.48
C PRO A 188 1.12 -13.51 7.14
N GLU A 189 0.25 -14.51 7.32
CA GLU A 189 0.63 -15.82 7.87
C GLU A 189 1.51 -16.62 6.89
N ALA A 190 1.35 -16.38 5.59
CA ALA A 190 2.17 -16.98 4.55
C ALA A 190 3.52 -16.26 4.38
N PHE A 191 3.73 -15.11 5.06
CA PHE A 191 4.99 -14.42 5.00
C PHE A 191 6.09 -15.29 5.61
N SER A 192 7.07 -15.63 4.78
CA SER A 192 8.25 -16.35 5.23
C SER A 192 9.49 -15.82 4.57
N VAL A 193 10.57 -15.80 5.33
CA VAL A 193 11.90 -15.54 4.81
C VAL A 193 12.54 -16.90 4.56
N PRO A 194 12.71 -17.33 3.29
CA PRO A 194 13.02 -18.72 2.95
C PRO A 194 14.48 -19.14 3.22
N VAL A 195 15.20 -18.38 4.04
CA VAL A 195 16.62 -18.63 4.32
C VAL A 195 16.76 -19.12 5.76
N GLY A 196 16.79 -20.44 5.94
CA GLY A 196 17.06 -21.07 7.23
C GLY A 196 18.50 -20.83 7.73
N PRO A 197 18.79 -21.07 9.02
CA PRO A 197 20.10 -20.80 9.62
C PRO A 197 21.27 -21.47 8.86
N GLN A 198 21.07 -22.68 8.37
CA GLN A 198 22.07 -23.44 7.62
C GLN A 198 22.42 -22.77 6.28
N VAL A 199 21.39 -22.34 5.53
CA VAL A 199 21.56 -21.64 4.26
C VAL A 199 22.17 -20.25 4.50
N ALA A 200 21.75 -19.54 5.54
CA ALA A 200 22.33 -18.25 5.91
C ALA A 200 23.83 -18.37 6.22
N ASN A 201 24.23 -19.37 7.00
CA ASN A 201 25.64 -19.62 7.33
C ASN A 201 26.48 -19.95 6.11
N TYR A 202 25.94 -20.77 5.19
CA TYR A 202 26.60 -21.06 3.92
C TYR A 202 26.73 -19.80 3.07
N LEU A 203 25.68 -19.00 2.89
CA LEU A 203 25.74 -17.75 2.14
C LEU A 203 26.71 -16.75 2.77
N ARG A 204 26.81 -16.66 4.10
CA ARG A 204 27.84 -15.85 4.79
C ARG A 204 29.25 -16.28 4.38
N SER A 205 29.48 -17.59 4.20
CA SER A 205 30.78 -18.10 3.74
C SER A 205 31.12 -17.68 2.30
N VAL A 206 30.11 -17.54 1.44
CA VAL A 206 30.25 -17.10 0.05
C VAL A 206 30.44 -15.58 -0.02
N TYR A 207 29.78 -14.83 0.86
CA TYR A 207 29.83 -13.35 0.88
C TYR A 207 30.95 -12.74 1.74
N LYS A 208 32.08 -13.45 1.99
CA LYS A 208 33.18 -12.97 2.87
C LYS A 208 34.05 -11.83 2.31
N GLY A 209 33.84 -11.40 1.06
CA GLY A 209 34.64 -10.37 0.41
C GLY A 209 34.27 -8.93 0.81
N SER A 210 34.93 -7.96 0.19
CA SER A 210 34.76 -6.52 0.47
C SER A 210 34.10 -5.73 -0.66
N SER A 211 33.80 -6.35 -1.82
CA SER A 211 33.08 -5.66 -2.89
C SER A 211 31.64 -5.32 -2.50
N GLU A 212 31.02 -4.40 -3.22
CA GLU A 212 29.63 -3.97 -2.94
C GLU A 212 28.62 -5.13 -2.94
N VAL A 213 28.84 -6.15 -3.78
CA VAL A 213 28.04 -7.38 -3.78
C VAL A 213 28.18 -8.14 -2.46
N HIS A 214 29.40 -8.29 -1.94
CA HIS A 214 29.63 -8.98 -0.67
C HIS A 214 28.99 -8.22 0.49
N ARG A 215 29.15 -6.90 0.53
CA ARG A 215 28.51 -6.03 1.54
C ARG A 215 26.99 -6.11 1.49
N ALA A 216 26.39 -6.12 0.29
CA ALA A 216 24.96 -6.31 0.11
C ALA A 216 24.50 -7.70 0.59
N GLY A 217 25.27 -8.74 0.27
CA GLY A 217 25.01 -10.12 0.71
C GLY A 217 25.07 -10.28 2.24
N THR A 218 26.10 -9.77 2.91
CA THR A 218 26.19 -9.84 4.38
C THR A 218 25.05 -9.09 5.06
N ARG A 219 24.74 -7.88 4.61
CA ARG A 219 23.65 -7.07 5.18
C ARG A 219 22.28 -7.71 4.98
N THR A 220 22.05 -8.38 3.85
CA THR A 220 20.85 -9.21 3.60
C THR A 220 20.71 -10.34 4.61
N LEU A 221 21.82 -10.97 4.97
CA LEU A 221 21.78 -12.06 5.94
C LEU A 221 21.55 -11.53 7.36
N ASP A 222 22.14 -10.39 7.72
CA ASP A 222 21.91 -9.71 8.99
C ASP A 222 20.43 -9.29 9.15
N ALA A 223 19.87 -8.79 8.05
CA ALA A 223 18.47 -8.43 7.90
C ALA A 223 17.50 -9.59 8.15
N ILE A 224 17.74 -10.73 7.49
CA ILE A 224 16.97 -11.96 7.65
C ILE A 224 17.07 -12.47 9.08
N GLU A 225 18.26 -12.43 9.66
CA GLU A 225 18.51 -12.86 11.03
C GLU A 225 17.82 -11.96 12.06
N ALA A 226 17.78 -10.65 11.82
CA ALA A 226 17.00 -9.71 12.62
C ALA A 226 15.50 -10.04 12.57
N ILE A 227 14.93 -10.24 11.37
CA ILE A 227 13.52 -10.64 11.21
C ILE A 227 13.24 -11.93 11.99
N HIS A 228 14.10 -12.95 11.88
CA HIS A 228 13.94 -14.19 12.62
C HIS A 228 14.01 -13.99 14.14
N ARG A 229 14.98 -13.20 14.63
CA ARG A 229 15.11 -12.93 16.07
C ARG A 229 13.88 -12.21 16.63
N GLU A 230 13.34 -11.24 15.90
CA GLU A 230 12.21 -10.45 16.37
C GLU A 230 10.87 -11.17 16.22
N LEU A 231 10.67 -11.93 15.13
CA LEU A 231 9.37 -12.49 14.79
C LEU A 231 9.23 -14.00 15.05
N LYS A 232 10.31 -14.72 15.39
CA LYS A 232 10.24 -16.16 15.73
C LYS A 232 10.49 -16.42 17.21
N THR A 233 9.91 -17.50 17.72
CA THR A 233 10.21 -18.07 19.03
C THR A 233 11.59 -18.74 19.01
N PRO A 234 12.21 -19.04 20.18
CA PRO A 234 13.47 -19.79 20.23
C PRO A 234 13.42 -21.16 19.52
N GLU A 235 12.23 -21.75 19.42
CA GLU A 235 11.96 -23.03 18.74
C GLU A 235 11.78 -22.87 17.22
N GLY A 236 11.80 -21.63 16.70
CA GLY A 236 11.74 -21.31 15.28
C GLY A 236 10.33 -21.12 14.70
N ALA A 237 9.29 -21.20 15.53
CA ALA A 237 7.91 -20.88 15.13
C ALA A 237 7.69 -19.37 15.04
N TRP A 238 6.76 -18.89 14.20
CA TRP A 238 6.39 -17.47 14.19
C TRP A 238 5.66 -17.11 15.48
N LYS A 239 5.99 -15.95 16.08
CA LYS A 239 5.27 -15.44 17.25
C LYS A 239 3.82 -15.14 16.85
N PRO A 240 2.83 -15.56 17.66
CA PRO A 240 1.43 -15.24 17.37
C PRO A 240 1.22 -13.73 17.40
N TYR A 241 0.51 -13.20 16.40
CA TYR A 241 0.11 -11.80 16.39
C TYR A 241 -1.02 -11.58 17.41
N VAL A 242 -0.83 -10.65 18.34
CA VAL A 242 -1.85 -10.24 19.30
C VAL A 242 -2.28 -8.82 18.93
N PRO A 243 -3.53 -8.60 18.50
CA PRO A 243 -4.03 -7.28 18.18
C PRO A 243 -3.91 -6.33 19.37
N GLU A 244 -3.39 -5.13 19.13
CA GLU A 244 -3.33 -4.11 20.16
C GLU A 244 -4.71 -3.53 20.47
N ARG A 245 -4.84 -2.91 21.64
CA ARG A 245 -6.03 -2.13 22.07
C ARG A 245 -7.35 -2.93 22.06
N GLY A 246 -7.26 -4.26 22.21
CA GLY A 246 -8.43 -5.14 22.27
C GLY A 246 -9.17 -5.27 20.94
N ALA A 247 -8.52 -4.98 19.81
CA ALA A 247 -9.12 -5.17 18.50
C ALA A 247 -9.42 -6.66 18.28
N ILE A 248 -10.63 -6.95 17.82
CA ILE A 248 -11.05 -8.31 17.43
C ILE A 248 -11.22 -8.26 15.91
N TYR A 249 -10.31 -8.91 15.19
CA TYR A 249 -10.46 -9.07 13.75
C TYR A 249 -11.46 -10.20 13.47
N PRO A 250 -12.32 -10.08 12.45
CA PRO A 250 -13.17 -11.18 12.04
C PRO A 250 -12.30 -12.37 11.65
N ASP A 251 -12.73 -13.59 11.99
CA ASP A 251 -12.20 -14.79 11.35
C ASP A 251 -12.52 -14.67 9.85
N GLY A 252 -11.46 -14.66 9.02
CA GLY A 252 -11.55 -14.42 7.59
C GLY A 252 -12.45 -15.40 6.83
#